data_AF-A0A832XXJ1-F1
#
_entry.id   AF-A0A832XXJ1-F1
#
_cell.length_a   1.000
_cell.length_b   1.000
_cell.length_c   1.000
_cell.angle_alpha   90.00
_cell.angle_beta   90.00
_cell.angle_gamma   90.00
#
_symmetry.space_group_name_H-M   'P 1'
#
loop_
_entity.id
_entity.type
_entity.pdbx_description
1 polymer ?
#
loop_
_entity_poly.entity_id
_entity_poly.type
_entity_poly.pdbx_seq_one_letter_code
_entity_poly.pdbx_strand_id
1 'polypeptide(L)'
;MVHSWTSPSGLPPGMSAYMLEDGDLLRTVNLGTNFDHDGNGVAGKIERLSWDSEMEWEWFYPGETNRSHHDIEPLPNGNFLMIAWDFKSEAEAQQAGRNPNKMSQDTLWPDQIVEVQPVGTDQANIVWEWNIWDHL
;
A
#
# COMPACT_ATOMS: atom_id res chain seq x y z
N MET A 1 -16.26 -17.51 -17.26
CA MET A 1 -15.87 -17.15 -15.89
C MET A 1 -15.42 -18.42 -15.22
N VAL A 2 -14.15 -18.53 -14.81
CA VAL A 2 -13.56 -19.76 -14.24
C VAL A 2 -13.67 -19.76 -12.71
N HIS A 3 -13.50 -18.59 -12.08
CA HIS A 3 -13.65 -18.41 -10.65
C HIS A 3 -13.93 -16.92 -10.32
N SER A 4 -14.44 -16.64 -9.12
CA SER A 4 -14.52 -15.29 -8.56
C SER A 4 -14.42 -15.32 -7.05
N TRP A 5 -13.65 -14.37 -6.53
CA TRP A 5 -13.56 -14.11 -5.10
C TRP A 5 -14.63 -13.13 -4.65
N THR A 6 -15.19 -13.37 -3.47
CA THR A 6 -16.02 -12.41 -2.75
C THR A 6 -15.19 -11.76 -1.64
N SER A 7 -15.20 -10.43 -1.54
CA SER A 7 -14.46 -9.71 -0.50
C SER A 7 -15.07 -9.98 0.88
N PRO A 8 -14.38 -10.65 1.83
CA PRO A 8 -14.95 -10.92 3.15
C PRO A 8 -15.09 -9.64 3.98
N SER A 9 -14.18 -8.68 3.79
CA SER A 9 -14.21 -7.38 4.45
C SER A 9 -15.32 -6.45 3.98
N GLY A 10 -15.92 -6.71 2.82
CA GLY A 10 -16.86 -5.78 2.18
C GLY A 10 -16.26 -4.43 1.76
N LEU A 11 -14.93 -4.26 1.85
CA LEU A 11 -14.25 -3.01 1.53
C LEU A 11 -13.96 -2.88 0.02
N PRO A 12 -13.90 -1.64 -0.52
CA PRO A 12 -13.57 -1.40 -1.92
C PRO A 12 -12.17 -1.91 -2.32
N PRO A 13 -11.93 -2.26 -3.59
CA PRO A 13 -10.62 -2.66 -4.07
C PRO A 13 -9.61 -1.51 -4.01
N GLY A 14 -8.34 -1.83 -3.75
CA GLY A 14 -7.20 -0.91 -3.72
C GLY A 14 -6.45 -0.78 -5.07
N MET A 15 -7.07 -1.20 -6.17
CA MET A 15 -6.60 -1.17 -7.57
C MET A 15 -5.67 -2.30 -8.06
N SER A 16 -5.12 -3.12 -7.16
CA SER A 16 -4.26 -4.25 -7.58
C SER A 16 -4.64 -5.58 -6.93
N ALA A 17 -4.58 -6.65 -7.71
CA ALA A 17 -4.85 -8.01 -7.28
C ALA A 17 -4.06 -9.02 -8.11
N TYR A 18 -3.48 -10.01 -7.46
CA TYR A 18 -2.61 -11.03 -8.03
C TYR A 18 -3.09 -12.41 -7.61
N MET A 19 -3.13 -13.34 -8.56
CA MET A 19 -3.25 -14.76 -8.27
C MET A 19 -1.86 -15.30 -7.94
N LEU A 20 -1.71 -15.88 -6.76
CA LEU A 20 -0.47 -16.50 -6.30
C LEU A 20 -0.34 -17.91 -6.87
N GLU A 21 0.87 -18.49 -6.79
CA GLU A 21 1.16 -19.81 -7.35
C GLU A 21 0.36 -20.95 -6.69
N ASP A 22 -0.06 -20.77 -5.43
CA ASP A 22 -0.91 -21.70 -4.69
C ASP A 22 -2.40 -21.55 -4.99
N GLY A 23 -2.78 -20.59 -5.83
CA GLY A 23 -4.15 -20.33 -6.25
C GLY A 23 -4.89 -19.28 -5.43
N ASP A 24 -4.24 -18.73 -4.41
CA ASP A 24 -4.83 -17.69 -3.57
C ASP A 24 -4.79 -16.32 -4.25
N LEU A 25 -5.64 -15.41 -3.78
CA LEU A 25 -5.69 -14.03 -4.25
C LEU A 25 -5.01 -13.12 -3.24
N LEU A 26 -3.90 -12.49 -3.62
CA LEU A 26 -3.33 -11.36 -2.89
C LEU A 26 -3.87 -10.06 -3.49
N ARG A 27 -4.50 -9.21 -2.69
CA ARG A 27 -5.13 -7.97 -3.17
C ARG A 27 -4.92 -6.80 -2.25
N THR A 28 -4.90 -5.62 -2.86
CA THR A 28 -4.98 -4.34 -2.17
C THR A 28 -6.43 -3.97 -1.88
N VAL A 29 -6.65 -3.25 -0.80
CA VAL A 29 -7.96 -2.86 -0.28
C VAL A 29 -7.91 -1.40 0.15
N ASN A 30 -8.91 -0.66 -0.30
CA ASN A 30 -9.10 0.73 0.08
C ASN A 30 -9.94 0.78 1.36
N LEU A 31 -9.38 1.38 2.42
CA LEU A 31 -10.10 1.53 3.70
C LEU A 31 -11.17 2.63 3.68
N GLY A 32 -11.35 3.31 2.55
CA GLY A 32 -12.34 4.37 2.35
C GLY A 32 -11.82 5.74 2.77
N THR A 33 -12.71 6.53 3.35
CA THR A 33 -12.43 7.91 3.80
C THR A 33 -11.53 7.90 5.04
N ASN A 34 -10.92 9.04 5.38
CA ASN A 34 -9.93 9.25 6.46
C ASN A 34 -8.45 9.11 6.04
N PHE A 35 -8.14 9.43 4.79
CA PHE A 35 -6.78 9.73 4.36
C PHE A 35 -6.78 11.14 3.76
N ASP A 36 -6.15 12.08 4.46
CA ASP A 36 -6.18 13.52 4.14
C ASP A 36 -5.11 13.88 3.10
N HIS A 37 -5.32 13.37 1.88
CA HIS A 37 -4.52 13.70 0.71
C HIS A 37 -5.38 13.51 -0.56
N ASP A 38 -5.41 14.53 -1.44
CA ASP A 38 -6.13 14.49 -2.73
C ASP A 38 -5.47 13.57 -3.78
N GLY A 39 -4.64 12.62 -3.36
CA GLY A 39 -3.97 11.67 -4.23
C GLY A 39 -4.92 10.58 -4.72
N ASN A 40 -4.89 10.29 -6.03
CA ASN A 40 -5.48 9.05 -6.53
C ASN A 40 -4.60 7.87 -6.13
N GLY A 41 -5.20 6.68 -6.04
CA GLY A 41 -4.44 5.47 -5.73
C GLY A 41 -4.47 5.06 -4.26
N VAL A 42 -5.29 5.67 -3.41
CA VAL A 42 -5.31 5.36 -1.97
C VAL A 42 -5.76 3.92 -1.72
N ALA A 43 -4.93 3.12 -1.04
CA ALA A 43 -5.35 1.85 -0.44
C ALA A 43 -5.27 1.94 1.10
N GLY A 44 -4.58 1.01 1.76
CA GLY A 44 -4.34 1.03 3.20
C GLY A 44 -4.46 -0.33 3.86
N LYS A 45 -4.84 -1.36 3.09
CA LYS A 45 -4.92 -2.74 3.56
C LYS A 45 -4.56 -3.71 2.44
N ILE A 46 -3.97 -4.83 2.82
CA ILE A 46 -3.69 -5.96 1.95
C ILE A 46 -4.43 -7.18 2.50
N GLU A 47 -4.99 -8.00 1.63
CA GLU A 47 -5.69 -9.25 1.97
C GLU A 47 -5.13 -10.38 1.12
N ARG A 48 -4.92 -11.54 1.73
CA ARG A 48 -4.76 -12.83 1.06
C ARG A 48 -6.03 -13.65 1.29
N LEU A 49 -6.70 -14.00 0.21
CA LEU A 49 -7.92 -14.78 0.21
C LEU A 49 -7.66 -16.14 -0.41
N SER A 50 -8.13 -17.20 0.24
CA SER A 50 -8.10 -18.54 -0.34
C SER A 50 -8.93 -18.62 -1.62
N TRP A 51 -8.80 -19.72 -2.38
CA TRP A 51 -9.69 -20.05 -3.50
C TRP A 51 -11.18 -19.96 -3.13
N ASP A 52 -11.58 -20.31 -1.90
CA ASP A 52 -12.99 -20.28 -1.49
C ASP A 52 -13.43 -18.92 -0.93
N SER A 53 -12.63 -17.86 -1.13
CA SER A 53 -12.85 -16.51 -0.57
C SER A 53 -12.73 -16.41 0.95
N GLU A 54 -12.15 -17.40 1.63
CA GLU A 54 -11.86 -17.28 3.07
C GLU A 54 -10.64 -16.38 3.28
N MET A 55 -10.70 -15.51 4.30
CA MET A 55 -9.57 -14.66 4.69
C MET A 55 -8.48 -15.51 5.34
N GLU A 56 -7.32 -15.61 4.69
CA GLU A 56 -6.17 -16.33 5.24
C GLU A 56 -5.19 -15.42 5.95
N TRP A 57 -5.02 -14.20 5.42
CA TRP A 57 -4.18 -13.19 6.01
C TRP A 57 -4.67 -11.79 5.64
N GLU A 58 -4.59 -10.85 6.57
CA GLU A 58 -4.83 -9.44 6.29
C GLU A 58 -3.78 -8.57 6.96
N TRP A 59 -3.54 -7.38 6.43
CA TRP A 59 -2.69 -6.43 7.13
C TRP A 59 -3.10 -5.01 6.82
N PHE A 60 -3.24 -4.22 7.88
CA PHE A 60 -3.55 -2.81 7.79
C PHE A 60 -2.25 -2.02 7.76
N TYR A 61 -2.12 -1.16 6.74
CA TYR A 61 -1.04 -0.17 6.61
C TYR A 61 -1.62 1.25 6.45
N PRO A 62 -2.34 1.77 7.47
CA PRO A 62 -3.13 2.98 7.35
C PRO A 62 -2.42 4.25 7.84
N GLY A 63 -1.13 4.18 8.18
CA GLY A 63 -0.41 5.09 9.08
C GLY A 63 -0.62 6.59 8.86
N GLU A 64 -0.36 7.38 9.91
CA GLU A 64 -0.50 8.84 9.85
C GLU A 64 0.51 9.48 8.88
N THR A 65 1.69 8.88 8.76
CA THR A 65 2.79 9.36 7.91
C THR A 65 3.08 8.43 6.72
N ASN A 66 2.35 7.32 6.58
CA ASN A 66 2.51 6.41 5.46
C ASN A 66 1.21 5.70 5.11
N ARG A 67 1.04 5.39 3.82
CA ARG A 67 -0.16 4.72 3.34
C ARG A 67 0.16 3.97 2.09
N SER A 68 -0.28 2.72 1.97
CA SER A 68 -0.09 1.98 0.73
C SER A 68 -0.79 2.72 -0.41
N HIS A 69 -0.09 2.87 -1.52
CA HIS A 69 -0.62 3.50 -2.72
C HIS A 69 -1.48 2.47 -3.47
N HIS A 70 -1.30 2.24 -4.76
CA HIS A 70 -2.25 1.44 -5.54
C HIS A 70 -1.75 0.04 -5.93
N ASP A 71 -0.45 -0.24 -5.79
CA ASP A 71 0.16 -1.43 -6.38
C ASP A 71 1.03 -2.22 -5.40
N ILE A 72 1.14 -3.52 -5.69
CA ILE A 72 1.98 -4.50 -5.02
C ILE A 72 2.60 -5.42 -6.08
N GLU A 73 3.72 -6.07 -5.76
CA GLU A 73 4.32 -7.11 -6.61
C GLU A 73 4.71 -8.31 -5.73
N PRO A 74 3.98 -9.45 -5.81
CA PRO A 74 4.36 -10.66 -5.10
C PRO A 74 5.74 -11.16 -5.55
N LEU A 75 6.56 -11.60 -4.60
CA LEU A 75 7.91 -12.10 -4.86
C LEU A 75 7.98 -13.63 -4.66
N PRO A 76 8.91 -14.33 -5.35
CA PRO A 76 9.06 -15.79 -5.22
C PRO A 76 9.42 -16.28 -3.80
N ASN A 77 9.89 -15.40 -2.92
CA ASN A 77 10.22 -15.72 -1.52
C ASN A 77 8.99 -15.68 -0.59
N GLY A 78 7.80 -15.36 -1.10
CA GLY A 78 6.57 -15.21 -0.32
C GLY A 78 6.36 -13.80 0.27
N ASN A 79 7.30 -12.89 0.07
CA ASN A 79 7.12 -11.47 0.36
C ASN A 79 6.39 -10.79 -0.80
N PHE A 80 6.13 -9.49 -0.67
CA PHE A 80 5.73 -8.65 -1.78
C PHE A 80 6.35 -7.27 -1.67
N LEU A 81 6.61 -6.63 -2.80
CA LEU A 81 6.89 -5.19 -2.84
C LEU A 81 5.57 -4.44 -2.77
N MET A 82 5.58 -3.29 -2.11
CA MET A 82 4.46 -2.39 -2.03
C MET A 82 4.96 -0.96 -2.21
N ILE A 83 4.29 -0.22 -3.08
CA ILE A 83 4.46 1.23 -3.12
C ILE A 83 3.60 1.88 -2.03
N ALA A 84 4.17 2.84 -1.34
CA ALA A 84 3.48 3.58 -0.31
C ALA A 84 3.86 5.05 -0.39
N TRP A 85 2.95 5.91 0.04
CA TRP A 85 3.29 7.30 0.29
C TRP A 85 4.07 7.44 1.59
N ASP A 86 4.98 8.39 1.61
CA ASP A 86 5.73 8.83 2.79
C ASP A 86 5.49 10.33 3.00
N PHE A 87 5.05 10.73 4.19
CA PHE A 87 4.72 12.12 4.47
C PHE A 87 5.98 13.00 4.59
N LYS A 88 5.92 14.19 3.99
CA LYS A 88 6.85 15.30 4.19
C LYS A 88 6.07 16.58 4.44
N SER A 89 6.43 17.27 5.51
CA SER A 89 5.91 18.61 5.82
C SER A 89 6.35 19.64 4.77
N GLU A 90 5.64 20.77 4.72
CA GLU A 90 6.04 21.91 3.90
C GLU A 90 7.51 22.33 4.14
N ALA A 91 7.92 22.38 5.41
CA ALA A 91 9.26 22.80 5.81
C ALA A 91 10.33 21.84 5.29
N GLU A 92 10.12 20.53 5.40
CA GLU A 92 11.01 19.51 4.84
C GLU A 92 11.07 19.62 3.31
N ALA A 93 9.92 19.82 2.66
CA ALA A 93 9.83 20.00 1.22
C ALA A 93 10.61 21.25 0.73
N GLN A 94 10.46 22.38 1.40
CA GLN A 94 11.20 23.60 1.08
C GLN A 94 12.71 23.43 1.33
N GLN A 95 13.09 22.77 2.42
CA GLN A 95 14.49 22.48 2.73
C GLN A 95 15.15 21.58 1.67
N ALA A 96 14.38 20.63 1.10
CA ALA A 96 14.80 19.80 -0.03
C ALA A 96 14.76 20.53 -1.39
N GLY A 97 14.44 21.82 -1.42
CA GLY A 97 14.49 22.64 -2.63
C GLY A 97 13.17 22.78 -3.40
N ARG A 98 12.03 22.32 -2.85
CA ARG A 98 10.71 22.56 -3.44
C ARG A 98 10.40 24.06 -3.42
N ASN A 99 9.96 24.60 -4.57
CA ASN A 99 9.61 26.02 -4.69
C ASN A 99 8.25 26.30 -4.03
N PRO A 100 8.18 27.12 -2.96
CA PRO A 100 6.94 27.38 -2.24
C PRO A 100 5.87 28.08 -3.10
N ASN A 101 6.28 28.87 -4.09
CA ASN A 101 5.35 29.59 -4.97
C ASN A 101 4.66 28.70 -6.02
N LYS A 102 4.99 27.40 -6.05
CA LYS A 102 4.40 26.42 -6.98
C LYS A 102 3.61 25.32 -6.26
N MET A 103 3.31 25.48 -4.98
CA MET A 103 2.60 24.47 -4.21
C MET A 103 1.10 24.71 -4.28
N SER A 104 0.34 23.67 -4.61
CA SER A 104 -1.12 23.64 -4.49
C SER A 104 -1.59 23.04 -3.15
N GLN A 105 -0.66 22.45 -2.38
CA GLN A 105 -0.87 21.80 -1.10
C GLN A 105 0.31 22.08 -0.17
N ASP A 106 0.04 22.17 1.13
CA ASP A 106 1.03 22.48 2.17
C ASP A 106 1.79 21.22 2.67
N THR A 107 1.68 20.12 1.93
CA THR A 107 2.37 18.86 2.24
C THR A 107 2.88 18.22 0.96
N LEU A 108 3.80 17.27 1.10
CA LEU A 108 4.32 16.47 0.01
C LEU A 108 4.32 14.99 0.42
N TRP A 109 3.91 14.12 -0.49
CA TRP A 109 3.81 12.68 -0.28
C TRP A 109 4.62 11.94 -1.34
N PRO A 110 5.97 11.91 -1.26
CA PRO A 110 6.80 11.07 -2.10
C PRO A 110 6.43 9.58 -1.99
N ASP A 111 6.72 8.83 -3.05
CA ASP A 111 6.64 7.38 -3.01
C ASP A 111 7.89 6.76 -2.35
N GLN A 112 7.64 5.72 -1.58
CA GLN A 112 8.60 4.74 -1.11
C GLN A 112 8.21 3.35 -1.63
N ILE A 113 9.18 2.44 -1.67
CA ILE A 113 8.97 1.02 -1.92
C ILE A 113 9.36 0.28 -0.65
N VAL A 114 8.47 -0.58 -0.17
CA VAL A 114 8.74 -1.45 0.98
C VAL A 114 8.59 -2.92 0.57
N GLU A 115 9.53 -3.76 0.99
CA GLU A 115 9.39 -5.22 0.90
C GLU A 115 8.74 -5.72 2.20
N VAL A 116 7.58 -6.35 2.04
CA VAL A 116 6.72 -6.78 3.14
C VAL A 116 6.74 -8.31 3.23
N GLN A 117 7.09 -8.82 4.40
CA GLN A 117 6.98 -10.24 4.75
C GLN A 117 5.71 -10.46 5.58
N PRO A 118 4.70 -11.20 5.08
CA PRO A 118 3.56 -11.63 5.89
C PRO A 118 3.97 -12.49 7.09
N VAL A 119 3.34 -12.26 8.24
CA VAL A 119 3.57 -13.01 9.49
C VAL A 119 2.23 -13.39 10.11
N GLY A 120 2.08 -14.66 10.48
CA GLY A 120 0.85 -15.16 11.10
C GLY A 120 -0.34 -14.95 10.17
N THR A 121 -1.40 -14.33 10.69
CA THR A 121 -2.65 -14.05 9.96
C THR A 121 -2.95 -12.55 9.85
N ASP A 122 -2.27 -11.70 10.61
CA ASP A 122 -2.63 -10.29 10.75
C ASP A 122 -1.42 -9.32 10.89
N GLN A 123 -0.20 -9.83 10.72
CA GLN A 123 1.03 -9.07 10.93
C GLN A 123 1.94 -9.10 9.70
N ALA A 124 2.87 -8.16 9.64
CA ALA A 124 3.93 -8.13 8.64
C ALA A 124 5.22 -7.51 9.20
N ASN A 125 6.35 -7.94 8.65
CA ASN A 125 7.63 -7.29 8.82
C ASN A 125 7.98 -6.48 7.55
N ILE A 126 8.46 -5.26 7.71
CA ILE A 126 9.16 -4.56 6.64
C ILE A 126 10.62 -5.04 6.68
N VAL A 127 11.07 -5.73 5.64
CA VAL A 127 12.41 -6.34 5.61
C VAL A 127 13.40 -5.54 4.78
N TRP A 128 12.90 -4.65 3.93
CA TRP A 128 13.67 -3.71 3.12
C TRP A 128 12.82 -2.50 2.76
N GLU A 129 13.46 -1.35 2.59
CA GLU A 129 12.81 -0.12 2.16
C GLU A 129 13.72 0.69 1.22
N TRP A 130 13.09 1.46 0.34
CA TRP A 130 13.72 2.47 -0.50
C TRP A 130 12.83 3.70 -0.58
N ASN A 131 13.42 4.88 -0.42
CA ASN A 131 12.70 6.13 -0.39
C ASN A 131 13.25 7.10 -1.45
N ILE A 132 12.40 7.63 -2.32
CA ILE A 132 12.83 8.64 -3.31
C ILE A 132 13.42 9.88 -2.64
N TRP A 133 13.00 10.17 -1.40
CA TRP A 133 13.47 11.30 -0.62
C TRP A 133 14.98 11.27 -0.37
N ASP A 134 15.59 10.08 -0.26
CA ASP A 134 17.03 9.91 -0.05
C ASP A 134 17.86 10.09 -1.33
N HIS A 135 17.19 10.39 -2.45
CA HIS A 135 17.79 10.44 -3.79
C HIS A 135 17.43 11.72 -4.57
N LEU A 136 16.98 12.76 -3.87
CA LEU A 136 16.70 14.09 -4.42
C LEU A 136 17.96 14.91 -4.73
#